data_AF-A0A4S8VQE2-F1
#
_entry.id   AF-A0A4S8VQE2-F1
#
_cell.length_a   1.000
_cell.length_b   1.000
_cell.length_c   1.000
_cell.angle_alpha   90.00
_cell.angle_beta   90.00
_cell.angle_gamma   90.00
#
_symmetry.space_group_name_H-M   'P 1'
#
loop_
_entity.id
_entity.type
_entity.pdbx_description
1 polymer ?
#
loop_
_entity_poly.entity_id
_entity_poly.type
_entity_poly.pdbx_seq_one_letter_code
_entity_poly.pdbx_strand_id
1 'polypeptide(L)'
;MSKILSPLRRSFDQLPEFPSTTTSVVRSRILRIGVLTAILVLLLHLCSSLSVAVSVDRVSRADQKQLSYYEDGLEDAETDDKPGYLHLLIPASKPDQNLCKTVLSAGILNYPAPRLVNWNQKFDDPNLVAGGSHIGKISGIKAYLDGMDVARDSDLVLMVDGYDVWFQLRPQTILDRYFDINRRANKRVQKELGDEVVRQHNIHQQIVFSCQKRCWLFSEDDPECYAVPQSSLPQDIYGPETDTDIGDEKNPYIKFRQRFLNSGVAIGTVGAMRKLFTEAMVRAEHDPNFGSDQKIFSQLFAEQEVAREALRQQSLSNSRWSRLTSSTYSDERIGRFKKEHLDAVQGKDLEFGLGVDYESSIGLATVFAEDDTEWLTPSNKEELDQANAVRAIDTQKSRLGNVLKDVAGTVPPFWTFERKPLPREQTWSDVSLFTDVWTGIAPAVIHHNAHRDGMRSLREEWWDRIWFQEHARSLYDSHIVAPLGPVAISGGRQWWSPEDWKGGARVDPQPLTNDTWIRYEEMCDGTEDEVFRDGGGPWRLPDDH
;
A
#
# COMPACT_ATOMS: atom_id res chain seq x y z
N MET A 1 -66.04 73.43 15.82
CA MET A 1 -64.57 73.40 16.01
C MET A 1 -63.91 72.96 14.70
N SER A 2 -63.04 73.81 14.13
CA SER A 2 -61.98 73.59 13.12
C SER A 2 -62.18 72.63 11.91
N LYS A 3 -61.96 73.15 10.68
CA LYS A 3 -61.32 72.54 9.47
C LYS A 3 -61.58 73.45 8.24
N ILE A 4 -60.55 74.01 7.59
CA ILE A 4 -59.70 73.53 6.46
C ILE A 4 -60.40 73.53 5.08
N LEU A 5 -59.65 74.10 4.12
CA LEU A 5 -60.01 74.74 2.87
C LEU A 5 -59.89 73.88 1.60
N SER A 6 -60.57 74.42 0.60
CA SER A 6 -60.89 74.03 -0.77
C SER A 6 -59.76 74.24 -1.81
N PRO A 7 -59.99 73.86 -3.09
CA PRO A 7 -58.96 73.61 -4.10
C PRO A 7 -58.91 74.70 -5.19
N LEU A 8 -57.95 74.60 -6.13
CA LEU A 8 -58.16 74.55 -7.60
C LEU A 8 -56.89 74.86 -8.42
N ARG A 9 -56.79 74.14 -9.55
CA ARG A 9 -55.81 74.23 -10.64
C ARG A 9 -55.81 75.60 -11.36
N ARG A 10 -54.68 75.97 -11.98
CA ARG A 10 -54.59 76.23 -13.45
C ARG A 10 -53.16 76.50 -13.98
N SER A 11 -53.02 76.13 -15.24
CA SER A 11 -51.99 76.34 -16.27
C SER A 11 -51.71 77.82 -16.60
N PHE A 12 -50.52 78.16 -17.13
CA PHE A 12 -50.32 78.67 -18.51
C PHE A 12 -48.88 79.18 -18.78
N ASP A 13 -48.44 78.93 -20.03
CA ASP A 13 -47.22 79.37 -20.71
C ASP A 13 -47.09 80.90 -20.89
N GLN A 14 -45.86 81.41 -21.07
CA GLN A 14 -45.38 82.16 -22.26
C GLN A 14 -44.02 82.89 -22.05
N LEU A 15 -43.11 82.68 -23.01
CA LEU A 15 -41.82 83.35 -23.34
C LEU A 15 -42.04 84.82 -23.85
N PRO A 16 -41.07 85.75 -24.10
CA PRO A 16 -39.66 85.64 -24.65
C PRO A 16 -38.57 86.57 -23.97
N GLU A 17 -37.24 86.30 -24.03
CA GLU A 17 -36.16 86.74 -25.00
C GLU A 17 -35.91 88.28 -25.05
N PHE A 18 -34.71 88.93 -24.96
CA PHE A 18 -33.28 88.79 -25.38
C PHE A 18 -32.39 89.89 -24.65
N PRO A 19 -31.05 90.10 -24.84
CA PRO A 19 -30.02 89.42 -25.67
C PRO A 19 -28.61 89.13 -25.06
N SER A 20 -27.95 88.15 -25.72
CA SER A 20 -26.53 87.97 -26.17
C SER A 20 -25.27 88.00 -25.26
N THR A 21 -24.55 86.84 -25.33
CA THR A 21 -23.07 86.58 -25.38
C THR A 21 -22.23 86.85 -24.11
N THR A 22 -21.26 86.02 -23.66
CA THR A 22 -20.36 85.09 -24.39
C THR A 22 -19.78 83.99 -23.47
N THR A 23 -19.33 82.92 -24.13
CA THR A 23 -18.78 81.61 -23.71
C THR A 23 -17.49 81.59 -22.86
N SER A 24 -17.42 80.76 -21.81
CA SER A 24 -16.18 80.10 -21.30
C SER A 24 -16.39 79.24 -20.01
N VAL A 25 -17.16 78.13 -20.03
CA VAL A 25 -17.16 77.19 -18.85
C VAL A 25 -17.35 75.70 -19.19
N VAL A 26 -17.86 75.29 -20.37
CA VAL A 26 -18.32 73.89 -20.56
C VAL A 26 -17.22 72.87 -20.89
N ARG A 27 -15.97 73.28 -21.17
CA ARG A 27 -14.88 72.35 -21.54
C ARG A 27 -14.21 71.58 -20.39
N SER A 28 -14.38 71.95 -19.12
CA SER A 28 -13.60 71.31 -18.03
C SER A 28 -14.29 70.11 -17.34
N ARG A 29 -15.61 69.96 -17.45
CA ARG A 29 -16.35 68.87 -16.79
C ARG A 29 -16.41 67.58 -17.62
N ILE A 30 -16.50 67.66 -18.95
CA ILE A 30 -16.52 66.48 -19.82
C ILE A 30 -15.12 65.81 -19.87
N LEU A 31 -14.05 66.59 -19.80
CA LEU A 31 -12.67 66.08 -19.75
C LEU A 31 -12.37 65.34 -18.43
N ARG A 32 -12.94 65.77 -17.30
CA ARG A 32 -12.70 65.13 -15.99
C ARG A 32 -13.42 63.79 -15.84
N ILE A 33 -14.61 63.64 -16.41
CA ILE A 33 -15.36 62.37 -16.36
C ILE A 33 -14.69 61.34 -17.27
N GLY A 34 -14.29 61.72 -18.49
CA GLY A 34 -13.60 60.80 -19.41
C GLY A 34 -12.24 60.31 -18.91
N VAL A 35 -11.48 61.14 -18.19
CA VAL A 35 -10.21 60.74 -17.58
C VAL A 35 -10.43 59.78 -16.40
N LEU A 36 -11.48 59.96 -15.60
CA LEU A 36 -11.80 59.06 -14.48
C LEU A 36 -12.27 57.68 -14.95
N THR A 37 -13.08 57.58 -16.01
CA THR A 37 -13.47 56.28 -16.60
C THR A 37 -12.29 55.59 -17.26
N ALA A 38 -11.40 56.32 -17.94
CA ALA A 38 -10.19 55.74 -18.54
C ALA A 38 -9.24 55.17 -17.47
N ILE A 39 -9.06 55.87 -16.35
CA ILE A 39 -8.24 55.39 -15.21
C ILE A 39 -8.86 54.14 -14.57
N LEU A 40 -10.18 54.09 -14.42
CA LEU A 40 -10.88 52.94 -13.84
C LEU A 40 -10.77 51.68 -14.73
N VAL A 41 -10.89 51.85 -16.05
CA VAL A 41 -10.71 50.76 -17.02
C VAL A 41 -9.25 50.31 -17.08
N LEU A 42 -8.29 51.23 -16.98
CA LEU A 42 -6.87 50.90 -16.89
C LEU A 42 -6.55 50.12 -15.61
N LEU A 43 -7.12 50.52 -14.47
CA LEU A 43 -6.97 49.84 -13.17
C LEU A 43 -7.62 48.45 -13.18
N LEU A 44 -8.78 48.29 -13.83
CA LEU A 44 -9.42 46.98 -14.01
C LEU A 44 -8.58 46.07 -14.92
N HIS A 45 -8.02 46.59 -16.02
CA HIS A 45 -7.10 45.82 -16.86
C HIS A 45 -5.78 45.50 -16.16
N LEU A 46 -5.25 46.40 -15.34
CA LEU A 46 -4.07 46.15 -14.48
C LEU A 46 -4.37 45.10 -13.40
N CYS A 47 -5.54 45.12 -12.77
CA CYS A 47 -5.94 44.09 -11.81
C CYS A 47 -6.19 42.72 -12.45
N SER A 48 -6.77 42.68 -13.66
CA SER A 48 -6.98 41.42 -14.40
C SER A 48 -5.66 40.85 -14.92
N SER A 49 -4.76 41.70 -15.42
CA SER A 49 -3.42 41.28 -15.85
C SER A 49 -2.51 40.91 -14.68
N LEU A 50 -2.60 41.59 -13.53
CA LEU A 50 -1.98 41.12 -12.28
C LEU A 50 -2.58 39.80 -11.81
N SER A 51 -3.89 39.58 -11.91
CA SER A 51 -4.52 38.33 -11.46
C SER A 51 -4.13 37.14 -12.36
N VAL A 52 -4.00 37.36 -13.67
CA VAL A 52 -3.50 36.36 -14.62
C VAL A 52 -1.99 36.14 -14.44
N ALA A 53 -1.19 37.20 -14.28
CA ALA A 53 0.24 37.06 -14.01
C ALA A 53 0.52 36.38 -12.67
N VAL A 54 -0.24 36.71 -11.61
CA VAL A 54 -0.16 36.05 -10.30
C VAL A 54 -0.66 34.61 -10.37
N SER A 55 -1.62 34.28 -11.24
CA SER A 55 -2.09 32.90 -11.44
C SER A 55 -1.08 32.07 -12.25
N VAL A 56 -0.47 32.64 -13.28
CA VAL A 56 0.60 31.98 -14.07
C VAL A 56 1.88 31.84 -13.25
N ASP A 57 2.26 32.85 -12.45
CA ASP A 57 3.35 32.74 -11.47
C ASP A 57 3.01 31.78 -10.32
N ARG A 58 1.74 31.64 -9.92
CA ARG A 58 1.31 30.63 -8.94
C ARG A 58 1.38 29.22 -9.51
N VAL A 59 0.97 29.02 -10.76
CA VAL A 59 1.04 27.71 -11.42
C VAL A 59 2.50 27.34 -11.70
N SER A 60 3.32 28.28 -12.19
CA SER A 60 4.76 28.09 -12.39
C SER A 60 5.50 27.87 -11.07
N ARG A 61 5.22 28.65 -10.00
CA ARG A 61 5.74 28.35 -8.65
C ARG A 61 5.16 27.09 -8.04
N ALA A 62 3.95 26.67 -8.36
CA ALA A 62 3.39 25.42 -7.86
C ALA A 62 4.04 24.23 -8.54
N ASP A 63 4.25 24.28 -9.85
CA ASP A 63 4.97 23.25 -10.63
C ASP A 63 6.44 23.22 -10.24
N GLN A 64 7.09 24.37 -10.05
CA GLN A 64 8.48 24.46 -9.63
C GLN A 64 8.68 24.14 -8.14
N LYS A 65 7.68 24.40 -7.27
CA LYS A 65 7.66 23.94 -5.88
C LYS A 65 7.24 22.48 -5.77
N GLN A 66 6.53 21.91 -6.74
CA GLN A 66 6.22 20.49 -6.81
C GLN A 66 7.44 19.70 -7.33
N LEU A 67 8.19 20.24 -8.29
CA LEU A 67 9.48 19.69 -8.73
C LEU A 67 10.55 19.87 -7.65
N SER A 68 10.64 21.05 -7.01
CA SER A 68 11.53 21.24 -5.87
C SER A 68 11.08 20.43 -4.66
N TYR A 69 9.80 20.17 -4.43
CA TYR A 69 9.38 19.25 -3.35
C TYR A 69 9.70 17.78 -3.66
N TYR A 70 9.89 17.44 -4.95
CA TYR A 70 10.44 16.15 -5.38
C TYR A 70 11.97 16.06 -5.19
N GLU A 71 12.70 17.18 -5.27
CA GLU A 71 14.15 17.24 -5.09
C GLU A 71 14.60 17.59 -3.65
N ASP A 72 13.83 18.38 -2.91
CA ASP A 72 14.13 18.96 -1.58
C ASP A 72 13.52 18.13 -0.44
N GLY A 73 12.69 17.13 -0.77
CA GLY A 73 12.28 16.04 0.13
C GLY A 73 13.30 14.89 0.21
N LEU A 74 14.44 15.04 -0.48
CA LEU A 74 15.62 14.18 -0.43
C LEU A 74 16.74 14.85 0.40
N GLU A 75 16.41 15.67 1.41
CA GLU A 75 17.38 15.98 2.47
C GLU A 75 17.61 14.69 3.29
N ASP A 76 18.66 13.97 2.88
CA ASP A 76 19.52 13.08 3.65
C ASP A 76 18.82 12.18 4.68
N ALA A 77 17.94 11.30 4.19
CA ALA A 77 17.98 9.95 4.76
C ALA A 77 19.37 9.42 4.39
N GLU A 78 20.32 9.49 5.33
CA GLU A 78 21.69 9.00 5.24
C GLU A 78 21.69 7.74 4.36
N THR A 79 22.10 7.86 3.09
CA THR A 79 22.05 6.73 2.18
C THR A 79 23.09 5.76 2.70
N ASP A 80 22.62 4.66 3.30
CA ASP A 80 23.51 3.55 3.61
C ASP A 80 23.91 2.93 2.27
N ASP A 81 24.96 3.50 1.66
CA ASP A 81 25.53 3.09 0.37
C ASP A 81 26.03 1.63 0.43
N LYS A 82 26.09 1.01 1.61
CA LYS A 82 26.46 -0.39 1.77
C LYS A 82 25.35 -1.25 1.18
N PRO A 83 25.65 -2.31 0.42
CA PRO A 83 24.65 -3.28 -0.01
C PRO A 83 23.91 -3.91 1.18
N GLY A 84 22.64 -4.25 0.99
CA GLY A 84 21.78 -4.92 1.98
C GLY A 84 21.22 -6.21 1.46
N TYR A 85 20.62 -7.00 2.34
CA TYR A 85 20.00 -8.26 1.93
C TYR A 85 18.47 -8.19 2.01
N LEU A 86 17.84 -8.82 1.03
CA LEU A 86 16.43 -9.17 1.08
C LEU A 86 16.34 -10.64 1.46
N HIS A 87 15.75 -10.95 2.61
CA HIS A 87 15.51 -12.30 3.07
C HIS A 87 14.08 -12.72 2.72
N LEU A 88 13.90 -13.90 2.14
CA LEU A 88 12.57 -14.47 1.87
C LEU A 88 12.29 -15.59 2.87
N LEU A 89 11.30 -15.40 3.74
CA LEU A 89 10.91 -16.39 4.75
C LEU A 89 9.53 -16.97 4.44
N ILE A 90 9.46 -18.30 4.40
CA ILE A 90 8.23 -19.03 4.10
C ILE A 90 7.97 -20.05 5.22
N PRO A 91 7.00 -19.81 6.13
CA PRO A 91 6.57 -20.83 7.09
C PRO A 91 5.95 -22.02 6.36
N ALA A 92 6.63 -23.17 6.41
CA ALA A 92 6.18 -24.40 5.76
C ALA A 92 6.81 -25.61 6.46
N SER A 93 5.98 -26.59 6.82
CA SER A 93 6.41 -27.74 7.61
C SER A 93 6.52 -29.05 6.84
N LYS A 94 6.01 -29.09 5.61
CA LYS A 94 5.95 -30.30 4.80
C LYS A 94 5.93 -29.98 3.29
N PRO A 95 6.31 -30.96 2.45
CA PRO A 95 6.04 -30.94 1.01
C PRO A 95 4.56 -30.69 0.70
N ASP A 96 4.29 -29.83 -0.28
CA ASP A 96 2.96 -29.54 -0.79
C ASP A 96 3.08 -28.93 -2.19
N GLN A 97 2.18 -29.30 -3.12
CA GLN A 97 2.18 -28.75 -4.48
C GLN A 97 2.05 -27.21 -4.50
N ASN A 98 1.33 -26.62 -3.55
CA ASN A 98 1.17 -25.18 -3.48
C ASN A 98 2.46 -24.49 -3.01
N LEU A 99 3.19 -25.11 -2.07
CA LEU A 99 4.53 -24.64 -1.70
C LEU A 99 5.48 -24.70 -2.89
N CYS A 100 5.40 -25.76 -3.68
CA CYS A 100 6.19 -25.91 -4.90
C CYS A 100 5.90 -24.80 -5.92
N LYS A 101 4.63 -24.39 -6.08
CA LYS A 101 4.26 -23.20 -6.88
C LYS A 101 4.80 -21.90 -6.30
N THR A 102 4.74 -21.72 -4.97
CA THR A 102 5.30 -20.54 -4.29
C THR A 102 6.80 -20.42 -4.52
N VAL A 103 7.57 -21.50 -4.29
CA VAL A 103 9.03 -21.50 -4.49
C VAL A 103 9.41 -21.35 -5.96
N LEU A 104 8.67 -22.01 -6.87
CA LEU A 104 8.89 -21.88 -8.32
C LEU A 104 8.68 -20.45 -8.81
N SER A 105 7.54 -19.84 -8.46
CA SER A 105 7.21 -18.47 -8.87
C SER A 105 8.20 -17.45 -8.32
N ALA A 106 8.63 -17.61 -7.06
CA ALA A 106 9.71 -16.80 -6.47
C ALA A 106 11.02 -16.93 -7.28
N GLY A 107 11.44 -18.15 -7.61
CA GLY A 107 12.65 -18.40 -8.40
C GLY A 107 12.58 -17.82 -9.81
N ILE A 108 11.49 -18.05 -10.54
CA ILE A 108 11.26 -17.48 -11.90
C ILE A 108 11.40 -15.95 -11.90
N LEU A 109 10.89 -15.30 -10.86
CA LEU A 109 10.93 -13.85 -10.72
C LEU A 109 12.26 -13.32 -10.14
N ASN A 110 13.18 -14.22 -9.81
CA ASN A 110 14.50 -13.95 -9.25
C ASN A 110 14.47 -13.34 -7.84
N TYR A 111 13.51 -13.77 -7.02
CA TYR A 111 13.58 -13.55 -5.58
C TYR A 111 14.76 -14.33 -4.96
N PRO A 112 15.24 -13.90 -3.78
CA PRO A 112 16.15 -14.69 -2.97
C PRO A 112 15.64 -16.12 -2.79
N ALA A 113 16.54 -17.10 -2.76
CA ALA A 113 16.15 -18.45 -2.40
C ALA A 113 15.51 -18.43 -1.01
N PRO A 114 14.34 -19.06 -0.83
CA PRO A 114 13.61 -18.95 0.41
C PRO A 114 14.30 -19.71 1.52
N ARG A 115 14.13 -19.24 2.75
CA ARG A 115 14.27 -20.07 3.94
C ARG A 115 12.89 -20.59 4.35
N LEU A 116 12.73 -21.91 4.33
CA LEU A 116 11.55 -22.56 4.90
C LEU A 116 11.68 -22.64 6.40
N VAL A 117 10.76 -21.99 7.09
CA VAL A 117 10.72 -21.94 8.54
C VAL A 117 9.83 -23.07 9.04
N ASN A 118 10.33 -23.82 10.02
CA ASN A 118 9.69 -25.01 10.60
C ASN A 118 9.60 -26.23 9.67
N TRP A 119 10.50 -26.37 8.71
CA TRP A 119 10.54 -27.55 7.84
C TRP A 119 10.66 -28.85 8.65
N ASN A 120 9.85 -29.86 8.30
CA ASN A 120 9.73 -31.14 9.01
C ASN A 120 9.27 -31.08 10.48
N GLN A 121 8.84 -29.91 10.97
CA GLN A 121 8.23 -29.80 12.28
C GLN A 121 6.80 -30.35 12.27
N LYS A 122 6.39 -30.96 13.37
CA LYS A 122 5.02 -31.46 13.56
C LYS A 122 4.26 -30.53 14.48
N PHE A 123 3.03 -30.23 14.10
CA PHE A 123 2.09 -29.43 14.86
C PHE A 123 0.84 -30.27 15.08
N ASP A 124 0.90 -31.16 16.08
CA ASP A 124 -0.11 -32.17 16.38
C ASP A 124 -0.54 -32.19 17.86
N ASP A 125 -0.24 -31.13 18.63
CA ASP A 125 -0.70 -31.02 20.02
C ASP A 125 -2.23 -30.86 20.06
N PRO A 126 -2.99 -31.83 20.60
CA PRO A 126 -4.44 -31.77 20.63
C PRO A 126 -4.99 -30.68 21.57
N ASN A 127 -4.15 -30.09 22.43
CA ASN A 127 -4.54 -29.02 23.34
C ASN A 127 -4.38 -27.63 22.71
N LEU A 128 -3.83 -27.55 21.50
CA LEU A 128 -3.56 -26.31 20.79
C LEU A 128 -4.41 -26.19 19.51
N VAL A 129 -4.95 -24.99 19.26
CA VAL A 129 -5.63 -24.70 17.99
C VAL A 129 -4.66 -24.93 16.83
N ALA A 130 -5.15 -25.67 15.82
CA ALA A 130 -4.37 -26.09 14.66
C ALA A 130 -3.03 -26.77 15.04
N GLY A 131 -3.02 -27.52 16.15
CA GLY A 131 -1.85 -28.28 16.62
C GLY A 131 -0.68 -27.41 17.07
N GLY A 132 -0.89 -26.11 17.30
CA GLY A 132 0.16 -25.15 17.65
C GLY A 132 0.90 -24.53 16.47
N SER A 133 0.45 -24.78 15.23
CA SER A 133 1.10 -24.25 14.02
C SER A 133 1.21 -22.72 13.98
N HIS A 134 0.23 -21.99 14.51
CA HIS A 134 0.29 -20.53 14.60
C HIS A 134 1.38 -20.05 15.57
N ILE A 135 1.60 -20.76 16.70
CA ILE A 135 2.74 -20.50 17.59
C ILE A 135 4.05 -20.84 16.87
N GLY A 136 4.06 -21.95 16.12
CA GLY A 136 5.19 -22.35 15.28
C GLY A 136 5.61 -21.25 14.31
N LYS A 137 4.66 -20.62 13.60
CA LYS A 137 4.93 -19.51 12.69
C LYS A 137 5.61 -18.32 13.40
N ILE A 138 5.07 -17.88 14.54
CA ILE A 138 5.65 -16.76 15.31
C ILE A 138 7.05 -17.13 15.84
N SER A 139 7.17 -18.27 16.51
CA SER A 139 8.42 -18.71 17.14
C SER A 139 9.54 -18.98 16.13
N GLY A 140 9.24 -19.61 14.99
CA GLY A 140 10.23 -19.90 13.95
C GLY A 140 10.75 -18.63 13.29
N ILE A 141 9.87 -17.68 12.95
CA ILE A 141 10.29 -16.39 12.39
C ILE A 141 11.11 -15.60 13.41
N LYS A 142 10.68 -15.57 14.69
CA LYS A 142 11.45 -14.96 15.77
C LYS A 142 12.85 -15.58 15.91
N ALA A 143 12.96 -16.90 15.90
CA ALA A 143 14.24 -17.59 16.02
C ALA A 143 15.20 -17.21 14.88
N TYR A 144 14.70 -17.07 13.66
CA TYR A 144 15.50 -16.58 12.53
C TYR A 144 15.97 -15.14 12.74
N LEU A 145 15.07 -14.24 13.14
CA LEU A 145 15.38 -12.82 13.37
C LEU A 145 16.39 -12.61 14.49
N ASP A 146 16.28 -13.37 15.58
CA ASP A 146 17.19 -13.34 16.72
C ASP A 146 18.57 -13.94 16.39
N GLY A 147 18.64 -14.83 15.41
CA GLY A 147 19.89 -15.43 14.94
C GLY A 147 20.76 -14.48 14.09
N MET A 148 20.22 -13.35 13.64
CA MET A 148 20.95 -12.36 12.84
C MET A 148 21.66 -11.32 13.72
N ASP A 149 22.89 -10.97 13.34
CA ASP A 149 23.65 -9.88 13.97
C ASP A 149 22.93 -8.53 13.86
N VAL A 150 23.05 -7.68 14.87
CA VAL A 150 22.43 -6.34 14.91
C VAL A 150 22.89 -5.43 13.77
N ALA A 151 24.07 -5.68 13.18
CA ALA A 151 24.54 -5.00 11.98
C ALA A 151 23.66 -5.28 10.75
N ARG A 152 22.79 -6.28 10.81
CA ARG A 152 21.83 -6.66 9.77
C ARG A 152 20.43 -6.07 10.02
N ASP A 153 20.25 -5.23 11.03
CA ASP A 153 18.93 -4.67 11.37
C ASP A 153 18.31 -3.81 10.26
N SER A 154 19.15 -3.27 9.36
CA SER A 154 18.70 -2.52 8.17
C SER A 154 18.41 -3.39 6.95
N ASP A 155 18.64 -4.70 7.01
CA ASP A 155 18.18 -5.63 5.96
C ASP A 155 16.66 -5.73 5.95
N LEU A 156 16.10 -6.24 4.85
CA LEU A 156 14.66 -6.44 4.70
C LEU A 156 14.30 -7.91 4.76
N VAL A 157 13.18 -8.20 5.40
CA VAL A 157 12.56 -9.53 5.43
C VAL A 157 11.23 -9.43 4.71
N LEU A 158 11.06 -10.23 3.67
CA LEU A 158 9.77 -10.54 3.06
C LEU A 158 9.29 -11.88 3.62
N MET A 159 8.22 -11.84 4.41
CA MET A 159 7.54 -13.03 4.94
C MET A 159 6.27 -13.28 4.13
N VAL A 160 6.10 -14.50 3.63
CA VAL A 160 4.88 -14.93 2.92
C VAL A 160 4.40 -16.29 3.41
N ASP A 161 3.10 -16.54 3.39
CA ASP A 161 2.55 -17.87 3.64
C ASP A 161 2.98 -18.88 2.56
N GLY A 162 3.14 -20.14 2.95
CA GLY A 162 3.75 -21.16 2.10
C GLY A 162 2.80 -21.99 1.24
N TYR A 163 1.49 -21.93 1.45
CA TYR A 163 0.54 -22.89 0.85
C TYR A 163 -0.58 -22.25 0.01
N ASP A 164 -0.52 -20.95 -0.19
CA ASP A 164 -1.51 -20.15 -0.91
C ASP A 164 -0.96 -18.84 -1.47
N VAL A 165 0.34 -18.76 -1.72
CA VAL A 165 0.97 -17.56 -2.26
C VAL A 165 1.58 -17.81 -3.63
N TRP A 166 1.33 -16.92 -4.58
CA TRP A 166 2.05 -16.85 -5.85
C TRP A 166 2.77 -15.51 -5.99
N PHE A 167 4.00 -15.56 -6.52
CA PHE A 167 4.70 -14.35 -6.95
C PHE A 167 4.34 -14.06 -8.41
N GLN A 168 4.00 -12.81 -8.69
CA GLN A 168 3.61 -12.34 -10.03
C GLN A 168 4.61 -11.33 -10.62
N LEU A 169 5.17 -10.44 -9.78
CA LEU A 169 6.07 -9.36 -10.21
C LEU A 169 7.43 -9.47 -9.52
N ARG A 170 8.45 -8.83 -10.10
CA ARG A 170 9.86 -8.95 -9.69
C ARG A 170 10.17 -8.21 -8.36
N PRO A 171 11.25 -8.58 -7.65
CA PRO A 171 11.62 -7.98 -6.36
C PRO A 171 11.74 -6.46 -6.37
N GLN A 172 12.23 -5.87 -7.49
CA GLN A 172 12.31 -4.42 -7.68
C GLN A 172 10.98 -3.73 -7.36
N THR A 173 9.86 -4.29 -7.85
CA THR A 173 8.53 -3.76 -7.64
C THR A 173 8.12 -3.77 -6.17
N ILE A 174 8.40 -4.85 -5.43
CA ILE A 174 8.08 -4.92 -4.00
C ILE A 174 8.87 -3.86 -3.21
N LEU A 175 10.16 -3.70 -3.50
CA LEU A 175 10.99 -2.77 -2.76
C LEU A 175 10.61 -1.31 -3.04
N ASP A 176 10.37 -0.96 -4.32
CA ASP A 176 9.95 0.40 -4.68
C ASP A 176 8.61 0.75 -4.02
N ARG A 177 7.65 -0.20 -4.01
CA ARG A 177 6.36 -0.03 -3.34
C ARG A 177 6.52 0.05 -1.82
N TYR A 178 7.38 -0.76 -1.20
CA TYR A 178 7.65 -0.73 0.24
C TYR A 178 8.16 0.64 0.71
N PHE A 179 9.17 1.20 0.02
CA PHE A 179 9.71 2.51 0.36
C PHE A 179 8.70 3.64 0.11
N ASP A 180 7.91 3.57 -0.96
CA ASP A 180 6.83 4.54 -1.21
C ASP A 180 5.73 4.48 -0.12
N ILE A 181 5.27 3.29 0.24
CA ILE A 181 4.26 3.08 1.28
C ILE A 181 4.75 3.67 2.61
N ASN A 182 5.98 3.35 3.03
CA ASN A 182 6.55 3.89 4.27
C ASN A 182 6.70 5.41 4.21
N ARG A 183 7.16 5.98 3.09
CA ARG A 183 7.27 7.44 2.90
C ARG A 183 5.90 8.13 3.05
N ARG A 184 4.87 7.61 2.38
CA ARG A 184 3.49 8.14 2.45
C ARG A 184 2.92 8.02 3.87
N ALA A 185 3.13 6.88 4.52
CA ALA A 185 2.69 6.64 5.89
C ALA A 185 3.39 7.59 6.88
N ASN A 186 4.70 7.77 6.78
CA ASN A 186 5.46 8.67 7.65
C ASN A 186 5.00 10.12 7.51
N LYS A 187 4.77 10.59 6.28
CA LYS A 187 4.21 11.93 6.04
C LYS A 187 2.81 12.09 6.65
N ARG A 188 1.97 11.06 6.57
CA ARG A 188 0.64 11.06 7.18
C ARG A 188 0.75 11.09 8.72
N VAL A 189 1.57 10.23 9.31
CA VAL A 189 1.77 10.14 10.76
C VAL A 189 2.34 11.45 11.31
N GLN A 190 3.31 12.07 10.62
CA GLN A 190 3.83 13.39 10.96
C GLN A 190 2.74 14.46 10.97
N LYS A 191 1.87 14.48 9.96
CA LYS A 191 0.72 15.40 9.91
C LYS A 191 -0.27 15.16 11.06
N GLU A 192 -0.51 13.90 11.42
CA GLU A 192 -1.48 13.52 12.45
C GLU A 192 -0.97 13.78 13.87
N LEU A 193 0.30 13.44 14.17
CA LEU A 193 0.87 13.50 15.52
C LEU A 193 1.64 14.81 15.79
N GLY A 194 2.13 15.46 14.74
CA GLY A 194 3.01 16.61 14.81
C GLY A 194 4.49 16.24 14.94
N ASP A 195 5.35 17.08 14.35
CA ASP A 195 6.81 16.85 14.25
C ASP A 195 7.49 16.60 15.59
N GLU A 196 7.03 17.27 16.65
CA GLU A 196 7.64 17.11 17.98
C GLU A 196 7.41 15.72 18.54
N VAL A 197 6.17 15.22 18.47
CA VAL A 197 5.82 13.88 18.98
C VAL A 197 6.56 12.82 18.17
N VAL A 198 6.57 12.95 16.84
CA VAL A 198 7.27 12.02 15.95
C VAL A 198 8.76 11.95 16.28
N ARG A 199 9.44 13.09 16.41
CA ARG A 199 10.89 13.12 16.69
C ARG A 199 11.22 12.64 18.10
N GLN A 200 10.47 13.08 19.12
CA GLN A 200 10.72 12.69 20.51
C GLN A 200 10.57 11.19 20.74
N HIS A 201 9.64 10.54 20.03
CA HIS A 201 9.31 9.13 20.20
C HIS A 201 9.79 8.25 19.05
N ASN A 202 10.58 8.80 18.10
CA ASN A 202 11.09 8.11 16.92
C ASN A 202 10.01 7.34 16.13
N ILE A 203 8.83 7.96 15.94
CA ILE A 203 7.67 7.29 15.34
C ILE A 203 7.82 7.26 13.82
N HIS A 204 7.93 6.08 13.23
CA HIS A 204 7.94 5.89 11.78
C HIS A 204 7.60 4.45 11.42
N GLN A 205 6.96 4.27 10.26
CA GLN A 205 6.62 2.96 9.72
C GLN A 205 7.86 2.28 9.12
N GLN A 206 8.03 1.01 9.49
CA GLN A 206 9.13 0.13 9.06
C GLN A 206 8.65 -1.27 8.67
N ILE A 207 7.38 -1.59 8.90
CA ILE A 207 6.76 -2.88 8.58
C ILE A 207 5.45 -2.62 7.84
N VAL A 208 5.26 -3.32 6.73
CA VAL A 208 4.06 -3.28 5.91
C VAL A 208 3.49 -4.69 5.82
N PHE A 209 2.32 -4.90 6.43
CA PHE A 209 1.51 -6.11 6.22
C PHE A 209 0.57 -5.93 5.03
N SER A 210 0.15 -7.04 4.41
CA SER A 210 -1.00 -7.01 3.50
C SER A 210 -2.27 -6.60 4.24
N CYS A 211 -3.28 -6.23 3.46
CA CYS A 211 -4.49 -5.62 3.96
C CYS A 211 -5.74 -6.41 3.51
N GLN A 212 -6.82 -6.28 4.26
CA GLN A 212 -8.13 -6.85 3.95
C GLN A 212 -9.26 -5.89 4.34
N LYS A 213 -10.46 -6.13 3.78
CA LYS A 213 -11.64 -5.27 3.96
C LYS A 213 -12.36 -5.45 5.30
N ARG A 214 -12.35 -6.66 5.85
CA ARG A 214 -13.07 -6.98 7.09
C ARG A 214 -12.15 -6.87 8.30
N CYS A 215 -12.62 -6.22 9.36
CA CYS A 215 -12.04 -6.37 10.69
C CYS A 215 -12.41 -7.77 11.21
N TRP A 216 -11.48 -8.72 11.13
CA TRP A 216 -11.76 -10.13 11.45
C TRP A 216 -11.23 -10.48 12.83
N LEU A 217 -12.02 -11.26 13.58
CA LEU A 217 -11.90 -11.62 15.02
C LEU A 217 -12.27 -10.54 16.05
N PHE A 218 -12.68 -9.35 15.63
CA PHE A 218 -12.98 -8.23 16.54
C PHE A 218 -14.32 -7.57 16.22
N SER A 219 -14.91 -6.92 17.23
CA SER A 219 -16.11 -6.10 17.11
C SER A 219 -15.74 -4.67 16.74
N GLU A 220 -16.66 -3.89 16.16
CA GLU A 220 -16.41 -2.50 15.77
C GLU A 220 -15.94 -1.60 16.93
N ASP A 221 -16.34 -1.98 18.15
CA ASP A 221 -16.00 -1.30 19.40
C ASP A 221 -14.59 -1.59 19.92
N ASP A 222 -13.90 -2.58 19.35
CA ASP A 222 -12.55 -2.98 19.75
C ASP A 222 -11.50 -2.09 19.05
N PRO A 223 -10.37 -1.76 19.71
CA PRO A 223 -9.29 -0.94 19.14
C PRO A 223 -8.83 -1.40 17.75
N GLU A 224 -8.78 -2.70 17.52
CA GLU A 224 -8.38 -3.36 16.27
C GLU A 224 -9.23 -2.93 15.09
N CYS A 225 -10.48 -2.52 15.34
CA CYS A 225 -11.38 -2.03 14.31
C CYS A 225 -11.45 -0.49 14.26
N TYR A 226 -11.57 0.19 15.40
CA TYR A 226 -11.81 1.64 15.41
C TYR A 226 -10.52 2.47 15.46
N ALA A 227 -9.43 1.97 16.05
CA ALA A 227 -8.20 2.75 16.30
C ALA A 227 -7.26 2.77 15.09
N VAL A 228 -7.26 1.69 14.29
CA VAL A 228 -6.41 1.60 13.09
C VAL A 228 -6.69 2.74 12.10
N PRO A 229 -5.69 3.18 11.31
CA PRO A 229 -5.84 4.35 10.46
C PRO A 229 -6.86 4.09 9.35
N GLN A 230 -7.52 5.15 8.91
CA GLN A 230 -8.45 5.07 7.78
C GLN A 230 -7.70 4.76 6.48
N SER A 231 -8.37 4.08 5.55
CA SER A 231 -7.77 3.72 4.27
C SER A 231 -7.31 4.96 3.49
N SER A 232 -6.11 4.89 2.91
CA SER A 232 -5.59 5.93 2.02
C SER A 232 -6.14 5.86 0.60
N LEU A 233 -6.90 4.82 0.27
CA LEU A 233 -7.60 4.72 -1.02
C LEU A 233 -8.57 5.90 -1.20
N PRO A 234 -8.84 6.34 -2.45
CA PRO A 234 -9.82 7.40 -2.72
C PRO A 234 -11.16 7.15 -2.02
N GLN A 235 -11.73 8.20 -1.41
CA GLN A 235 -12.99 8.10 -0.66
C GLN A 235 -14.20 7.74 -1.52
N ASP A 236 -14.09 7.84 -2.84
CA ASP A 236 -15.12 7.49 -3.81
C ASP A 236 -14.71 6.32 -4.72
N ILE A 237 -13.72 5.51 -4.30
CA ILE A 237 -13.15 4.46 -5.16
C ILE A 237 -14.20 3.49 -5.68
N TYR A 238 -15.20 3.13 -4.86
CA TYR A 238 -16.30 2.26 -5.23
C TYR A 238 -17.58 3.01 -5.68
N GLY A 239 -17.49 4.32 -5.87
CA GLY A 239 -18.60 5.22 -6.14
C GLY A 239 -19.23 5.83 -4.88
N PRO A 240 -20.46 6.38 -4.97
CA PRO A 240 -21.16 7.01 -3.84
C PRO A 240 -21.43 6.10 -2.64
N GLU A 241 -21.37 4.78 -2.85
CA GLU A 241 -21.60 3.74 -1.84
C GLU A 241 -20.30 3.26 -1.17
N THR A 242 -19.18 3.95 -1.41
CA THR A 242 -17.90 3.61 -0.76
C THR A 242 -18.03 3.64 0.77
N ASP A 243 -17.51 2.61 1.42
CA ASP A 243 -17.58 2.36 2.87
C ASP A 243 -19.02 2.24 3.41
N THR A 244 -19.94 1.70 2.59
CA THR A 244 -21.30 1.37 3.01
C THR A 244 -21.65 -0.08 2.72
N ASP A 245 -22.44 -0.68 3.61
CA ASP A 245 -23.04 -1.99 3.35
C ASP A 245 -24.24 -1.81 2.41
N ILE A 246 -24.07 -2.33 1.19
CA ILE A 246 -25.10 -2.27 0.14
C ILE A 246 -26.04 -3.49 0.16
N GLY A 247 -25.94 -4.33 1.19
CA GLY A 247 -26.76 -5.53 1.34
C GLY A 247 -26.36 -6.67 0.41
N ASP A 248 -25.10 -6.73 -0.02
CA ASP A 248 -24.59 -7.88 -0.77
C ASP A 248 -24.48 -9.09 0.17
N GLU A 249 -25.40 -10.04 0.03
CA GLU A 249 -25.49 -11.22 0.90
C GLU A 249 -24.23 -12.10 0.85
N LYS A 250 -23.49 -12.08 -0.28
CA LYS A 250 -22.30 -12.92 -0.47
C LYS A 250 -21.04 -12.25 0.06
N ASN A 251 -20.92 -10.94 -0.10
CA ASN A 251 -19.81 -10.15 0.41
C ASN A 251 -20.29 -8.78 0.89
N PRO A 252 -20.70 -8.68 2.18
CA PRO A 252 -21.11 -7.40 2.78
C PRO A 252 -20.01 -6.33 2.74
N TYR A 253 -18.76 -6.73 2.51
CA TYR A 253 -17.61 -5.84 2.47
C TYR A 253 -17.24 -5.37 1.06
N ILE A 254 -18.02 -5.73 0.03
CA ILE A 254 -17.68 -5.49 -1.38
C ILE A 254 -17.39 -4.01 -1.69
N LYS A 255 -18.06 -3.06 -1.01
CA LYS A 255 -17.87 -1.61 -1.17
C LYS A 255 -17.01 -0.95 -0.08
N PHE A 256 -16.39 -1.71 0.81
CA PHE A 256 -15.55 -1.17 1.88
C PHE A 256 -14.08 -1.06 1.45
N ARG A 257 -13.45 0.08 1.72
CA ARG A 257 -12.01 0.23 1.51
C ARG A 257 -11.25 -0.59 2.54
N GLN A 258 -10.29 -1.38 2.07
CA GLN A 258 -9.42 -2.15 2.94
C GLN A 258 -8.60 -1.27 3.87
N ARG A 259 -8.48 -1.70 5.13
CA ARG A 259 -7.65 -1.03 6.15
C ARG A 259 -7.21 -1.94 7.30
N PHE A 260 -7.62 -3.20 7.30
CA PHE A 260 -7.32 -4.13 8.38
C PHE A 260 -6.19 -5.06 7.98
N LEU A 261 -5.34 -5.41 8.94
CA LEU A 261 -4.17 -6.24 8.73
C LEU A 261 -4.57 -7.66 8.28
N ASN A 262 -3.85 -8.19 7.30
CA ASN A 262 -3.82 -9.61 6.95
C ASN A 262 -2.38 -10.12 7.17
N SER A 263 -2.21 -11.28 7.82
CA SER A 263 -0.89 -11.78 8.25
C SER A 263 -0.16 -12.67 7.24
N GLY A 264 -0.72 -12.85 6.04
CA GLY A 264 -0.15 -13.77 5.05
C GLY A 264 1.01 -13.21 4.22
N VAL A 265 1.16 -11.89 4.16
CA VAL A 265 2.30 -11.22 3.50
C VAL A 265 2.75 -10.05 4.37
N ALA A 266 4.04 -9.96 4.65
CA ALA A 266 4.63 -8.82 5.34
C ALA A 266 6.03 -8.52 4.82
N ILE A 267 6.40 -7.25 4.76
CA ILE A 267 7.78 -6.82 4.53
C ILE A 267 8.19 -5.78 5.57
N GLY A 268 9.41 -5.89 6.08
CA GLY A 268 9.93 -4.89 7.02
C GLY A 268 11.41 -5.05 7.29
N THR A 269 11.98 -4.09 8.02
CA THR A 269 13.37 -4.20 8.46
C THR A 269 13.55 -5.33 9.46
N VAL A 270 14.72 -5.99 9.44
CA VAL A 270 15.05 -7.05 10.41
C VAL A 270 14.89 -6.54 11.84
N GLY A 271 15.38 -5.34 12.15
CA GLY A 271 15.29 -4.77 13.50
C GLY A 271 13.85 -4.55 13.97
N ALA A 272 12.99 -3.98 13.12
CA ALA A 272 11.58 -3.73 13.46
C ALA A 272 10.81 -5.05 13.58
N MET A 273 11.02 -5.98 12.64
CA MET A 273 10.42 -7.32 12.69
C MET A 273 10.86 -8.07 13.95
N ARG A 274 12.14 -7.97 14.37
CA ARG A 274 12.63 -8.59 15.61
C ARG A 274 11.91 -8.04 16.84
N LYS A 275 11.72 -6.72 16.93
CA LYS A 275 10.94 -6.08 18.02
C LYS A 275 9.49 -6.60 18.02
N LEU A 276 8.84 -6.61 16.87
CA LEU A 276 7.45 -7.05 16.72
C LEU A 276 7.26 -8.52 17.12
N PHE A 277 8.07 -9.43 16.55
CA PHE A 277 7.93 -10.87 16.79
C PHE A 277 8.32 -11.27 18.21
N THR A 278 9.19 -10.48 18.87
CA THR A 278 9.48 -10.65 20.29
C THR A 278 8.23 -10.43 21.14
N GLU A 279 7.53 -9.31 20.93
CA GLU A 279 6.28 -9.03 21.65
C GLU A 279 5.18 -10.03 21.25
N ALA A 280 5.07 -10.38 19.97
CA ALA A 280 4.08 -11.37 19.50
C ALA A 280 4.27 -12.73 20.18
N MET A 281 5.52 -13.17 20.41
CA MET A 281 5.79 -14.40 21.14
C MET A 281 5.35 -14.32 22.61
N VAL A 282 5.57 -13.18 23.28
CA VAL A 282 5.08 -12.96 24.65
C VAL A 282 3.56 -13.09 24.71
N ARG A 283 2.83 -12.55 23.72
CA ARG A 283 1.36 -12.69 23.63
C ARG A 283 0.94 -14.14 23.37
N ALA A 284 1.64 -14.83 22.48
CA ALA A 284 1.38 -16.23 22.16
C ALA A 284 1.61 -17.16 23.35
N GLU A 285 2.60 -16.90 24.21
CA GLU A 285 2.83 -17.66 25.44
C GLU A 285 1.73 -17.42 26.48
N HIS A 286 1.12 -16.23 26.49
CA HIS A 286 0.04 -15.90 27.41
C HIS A 286 -1.32 -16.47 26.98
N ASP A 287 -1.63 -16.44 25.69
CA ASP A 287 -2.84 -17.02 25.09
C ASP A 287 -2.46 -18.03 24.00
N PRO A 288 -1.98 -19.25 24.33
CA PRO A 288 -1.51 -20.22 23.33
C PRO A 288 -2.61 -20.73 22.38
N ASN A 289 -3.88 -20.44 22.68
CA ASN A 289 -5.04 -20.78 21.86
C ASN A 289 -5.65 -19.54 21.18
N PHE A 290 -4.82 -18.55 20.85
CA PHE A 290 -5.21 -17.31 20.19
C PHE A 290 -5.84 -17.50 18.79
N GLY A 291 -5.73 -18.70 18.21
CA GLY A 291 -6.46 -19.12 17.02
C GLY A 291 -5.81 -18.74 15.69
N SER A 292 -5.43 -17.48 15.48
CA SER A 292 -4.75 -17.01 14.27
C SER A 292 -3.72 -15.94 14.61
N ASP A 293 -2.55 -16.00 13.98
CA ASP A 293 -1.47 -15.03 14.14
C ASP A 293 -1.92 -13.60 13.77
N GLN A 294 -2.88 -13.49 12.86
CA GLN A 294 -3.56 -12.23 12.54
C GLN A 294 -4.20 -11.57 13.78
N LYS A 295 -4.69 -12.33 14.76
CA LYS A 295 -5.24 -11.80 16.02
C LYS A 295 -4.19 -10.99 16.78
N ILE A 296 -3.01 -11.61 17.00
CA ILE A 296 -1.91 -10.99 17.76
C ILE A 296 -1.39 -9.76 17.01
N PHE A 297 -1.13 -9.86 15.71
CA PHE A 297 -0.60 -8.71 14.96
C PHE A 297 -1.61 -7.56 14.85
N SER A 298 -2.91 -7.85 14.75
CA SER A 298 -3.97 -6.82 14.76
C SER A 298 -4.06 -6.10 16.11
N GLN A 299 -3.93 -6.85 17.21
CA GLN A 299 -3.84 -6.29 18.58
C GLN A 299 -2.67 -5.34 18.72
N LEU A 300 -1.47 -5.77 18.32
CA LEU A 300 -0.26 -4.94 18.40
C LEU A 300 -0.36 -3.70 17.52
N PHE A 301 -0.94 -3.82 16.33
CA PHE A 301 -1.16 -2.66 15.46
C PHE A 301 -2.13 -1.66 16.09
N ALA A 302 -3.21 -2.13 16.70
CA ALA A 302 -4.17 -1.26 17.37
C ALA A 302 -3.57 -0.57 18.59
N GLU A 303 -2.88 -1.32 19.45
CA GLU A 303 -2.20 -0.79 20.63
C GLU A 303 -1.18 0.29 20.27
N GLN A 304 -0.42 0.09 19.17
CA GLN A 304 0.47 1.12 18.62
C GLN A 304 -0.29 2.41 18.29
N GLU A 305 -1.41 2.31 17.56
CA GLU A 305 -2.17 3.51 17.15
C GLU A 305 -2.86 4.21 18.33
N VAL A 306 -3.33 3.45 19.33
CA VAL A 306 -3.85 4.02 20.58
C VAL A 306 -2.72 4.71 21.35
N ALA A 307 -1.52 4.14 21.40
CA ALA A 307 -0.35 4.76 22.04
C ALA A 307 0.06 6.05 21.33
N ARG A 308 0.12 6.05 19.99
CA ARG A 308 0.38 7.25 19.18
C ARG A 308 -0.62 8.36 19.48
N GLU A 309 -1.91 8.02 19.59
CA GLU A 309 -2.95 8.99 19.97
C GLU A 309 -2.78 9.50 21.41
N ALA A 310 -2.45 8.64 22.37
CA ALA A 310 -2.21 9.04 23.76
C ALA A 310 -1.05 10.06 23.86
N LEU A 311 0.05 9.82 23.13
CA LEU A 311 1.18 10.74 23.03
C LEU A 311 0.78 12.10 22.42
N ARG A 312 -0.03 12.06 21.36
CA ARG A 312 -0.56 13.27 20.71
C ARG A 312 -1.41 14.10 21.69
N GLN A 313 -2.33 13.47 22.41
CA GLN A 313 -3.18 14.15 23.39
C GLN A 313 -2.37 14.73 24.55
N GLN A 314 -1.35 14.01 25.03
CA GLN A 314 -0.44 14.51 26.05
C GLN A 314 0.32 15.75 25.58
N SER A 315 0.84 15.73 24.35
CA SER A 315 1.53 16.87 23.73
C SER A 315 0.60 18.09 23.60
N LEU A 316 -0.64 17.87 23.14
CA LEU A 316 -1.65 18.92 23.06
C LEU A 316 -2.04 19.49 24.42
N SER A 317 -2.14 18.67 25.47
CA SER A 317 -2.44 19.15 26.84
C SER A 317 -1.31 20.01 27.41
N ASN A 318 -0.06 19.63 27.13
CA ASN A 318 1.12 20.33 27.63
C ASN A 318 1.35 21.68 26.92
N SER A 319 0.96 21.79 25.64
CA SER A 319 1.07 23.04 24.89
C SER A 319 0.12 24.12 25.45
N ARG A 320 0.66 25.33 25.68
CA ARG A 320 -0.13 26.48 26.15
C ARG A 320 -0.98 27.08 25.03
N TRP A 321 -0.51 26.98 23.78
CA TRP A 321 -1.17 27.51 22.60
C TRP A 321 -2.39 26.69 22.21
N SER A 322 -2.28 25.36 22.21
CA SER A 322 -3.42 24.45 21.99
C SER A 322 -4.53 24.64 23.02
N ARG A 323 -4.18 24.84 24.30
CA ARG A 323 -5.16 25.17 25.36
C ARG A 323 -5.86 26.51 25.15
N LEU A 324 -5.24 27.46 24.45
CA LEU A 324 -5.83 28.76 24.14
C LEU A 324 -6.74 28.70 22.90
N THR A 325 -6.47 27.80 21.95
CA THR A 325 -7.21 27.66 20.69
C THR A 325 -8.18 26.47 20.66
N SER A 326 -8.21 25.62 21.68
CA SER A 326 -9.09 24.44 21.76
C SER A 326 -10.58 24.76 21.77
N SER A 327 -10.96 26.00 22.11
CA SER A 327 -12.35 26.48 22.01
C SER A 327 -12.77 26.85 20.59
N THR A 328 -11.82 26.93 19.65
CA THR A 328 -12.02 27.45 18.29
C THR A 328 -11.82 26.40 17.19
N TYR A 329 -11.11 25.31 17.49
CA TYR A 329 -10.85 24.21 16.56
C TYR A 329 -11.36 22.89 17.14
N SER A 330 -12.38 22.30 16.53
CA SER A 330 -12.83 20.95 16.85
C SER A 330 -11.93 19.95 16.14
N ASP A 331 -11.12 19.21 16.91
CA ASP A 331 -10.37 18.07 16.39
C ASP A 331 -11.27 16.84 16.37
N GLU A 332 -11.60 16.37 15.17
CA GLU A 332 -12.48 15.21 14.93
C GLU A 332 -11.93 13.90 15.52
N ARG A 333 -10.63 13.85 15.89
CA ARG A 333 -10.05 12.69 16.57
C ARG A 333 -10.35 12.67 18.07
N ILE A 334 -10.66 13.81 18.67
CA ILE A 334 -10.99 13.90 20.10
C ILE A 334 -12.33 13.19 20.33
N GLY A 335 -12.34 12.21 21.24
CA GLY A 335 -13.52 11.40 21.54
C GLY A 335 -13.69 10.15 20.68
N ARG A 336 -12.87 9.96 19.63
CA ARG A 336 -12.83 8.70 18.86
C ARG A 336 -12.26 7.55 19.69
N PHE A 337 -11.32 7.84 20.59
CA PHE A 337 -10.64 6.84 21.40
C PHE A 337 -11.26 6.73 22.79
N LYS A 338 -11.63 5.51 23.18
CA LYS A 338 -12.15 5.22 24.52
C LYS A 338 -11.07 5.45 25.57
N LYS A 339 -11.45 6.09 26.68
CA LYS A 339 -10.52 6.44 27.75
C LYS A 339 -9.80 5.22 28.33
N GLU A 340 -10.53 4.13 28.57
CA GLU A 340 -9.95 2.88 29.06
C GLU A 340 -8.81 2.34 28.18
N HIS A 341 -8.92 2.48 26.86
CA HIS A 341 -7.88 2.06 25.93
C HIS A 341 -6.67 3.00 25.93
N LEU A 342 -6.90 4.32 26.05
CA LEU A 342 -5.82 5.31 26.20
C LEU A 342 -5.05 5.09 27.52
N ASP A 343 -5.76 4.83 28.61
CA ASP A 343 -5.16 4.56 29.92
C ASP A 343 -4.35 3.24 29.89
N ALA A 344 -4.79 2.23 29.13
CA ALA A 344 -4.14 0.92 29.02
C ALA A 344 -2.77 0.95 28.31
N VAL A 345 -2.52 1.94 27.44
CA VAL A 345 -1.26 2.09 26.70
C VAL A 345 -0.30 3.10 27.33
N GLN A 346 -0.74 3.82 28.36
CA GLN A 346 0.03 4.91 28.93
C GLN A 346 1.37 4.43 29.51
N GLY A 347 2.47 5.06 29.10
CA GLY A 347 3.82 4.77 29.59
C GLY A 347 4.46 3.50 29.03
N LYS A 348 3.82 2.83 28.05
CA LYS A 348 4.38 1.66 27.36
C LYS A 348 5.06 2.09 26.05
N ASP A 349 6.18 1.44 25.72
CA ASP A 349 6.78 1.55 24.39
C ASP A 349 6.09 0.55 23.45
N LEU A 350 5.14 1.06 22.66
CA LEU A 350 4.33 0.28 21.73
C LEU A 350 4.55 0.74 20.28
N GLU A 351 5.67 1.40 20.00
CA GLU A 351 6.04 1.80 18.63
C GLU A 351 6.79 0.66 17.94
N PHE A 352 6.09 -0.09 17.08
CA PHE A 352 6.63 -1.22 16.33
C PHE A 352 6.94 -0.89 14.86
N GLY A 353 6.62 0.33 14.41
CA GLY A 353 6.67 0.70 13.01
C GLY A 353 5.67 -0.06 12.13
N LEU A 354 4.57 -0.57 12.70
CA LEU A 354 3.54 -1.32 11.97
C LEU A 354 2.71 -0.41 11.06
N GLY A 355 2.37 -0.94 9.88
CA GLY A 355 1.38 -0.41 8.96
C GLY A 355 0.91 -1.45 7.95
N VAL A 356 0.05 -1.02 7.02
CA VAL A 356 -0.60 -1.91 6.05
C VAL A 356 -0.54 -1.37 4.62
N ASP A 357 -0.59 -2.28 3.65
CA ASP A 357 -0.66 -2.01 2.22
C ASP A 357 -2.10 -1.72 1.77
N TYR A 358 -2.56 -0.49 1.97
CA TYR A 358 -3.93 -0.07 1.62
C TYR A 358 -4.30 -0.26 0.15
N GLU A 359 -3.32 -0.34 -0.74
CA GLU A 359 -3.50 -0.44 -2.18
C GLU A 359 -3.43 -1.88 -2.70
N SER A 360 -3.16 -2.88 -1.83
CA SER A 360 -2.86 -4.26 -2.24
C SER A 360 -1.76 -4.33 -3.30
N SER A 361 -0.80 -3.41 -3.23
CA SER A 361 0.24 -3.25 -4.24
C SER A 361 1.39 -4.24 -4.05
N ILE A 362 1.79 -4.54 -2.82
CA ILE A 362 2.78 -5.58 -2.51
C ILE A 362 2.07 -6.92 -2.46
N GLY A 363 1.10 -7.05 -1.56
CA GLY A 363 0.41 -8.31 -1.28
C GLY A 363 -1.10 -8.13 -1.29
N LEU A 364 -1.78 -8.80 -2.21
CA LEU A 364 -3.24 -8.81 -2.28
C LEU A 364 -3.78 -10.08 -1.62
N ALA A 365 -4.45 -9.94 -0.48
CA ALA A 365 -5.23 -11.02 0.12
C ALA A 365 -6.58 -11.12 -0.59
N THR A 366 -6.87 -12.26 -1.23
CA THR A 366 -8.10 -12.39 -2.03
C THR A 366 -9.36 -12.47 -1.17
N VAL A 367 -9.24 -12.80 0.12
CA VAL A 367 -10.37 -12.78 1.05
C VAL A 367 -11.02 -11.40 1.16
N PHE A 368 -12.34 -11.35 0.98
CA PHE A 368 -13.15 -10.12 0.88
C PHE A 368 -12.88 -9.24 -0.35
N ALA A 369 -11.89 -9.57 -1.18
CA ALA A 369 -11.56 -8.92 -2.44
C ALA A 369 -11.85 -9.81 -3.65
N GLU A 370 -12.63 -10.88 -3.48
CA GLU A 370 -12.87 -11.91 -4.49
C GLU A 370 -13.49 -11.34 -5.78
N ASP A 371 -14.27 -10.27 -5.65
CA ASP A 371 -14.99 -9.60 -6.73
C ASP A 371 -14.24 -8.36 -7.26
N ASP A 372 -13.11 -7.99 -6.66
CA ASP A 372 -12.35 -6.78 -7.03
C ASP A 372 -11.32 -7.03 -8.13
N THR A 373 -10.98 -8.29 -8.39
CA THR A 373 -9.82 -8.66 -9.21
C THR A 373 -10.19 -9.35 -10.52
N GLU A 374 -9.35 -9.17 -11.53
CA GLU A 374 -9.40 -9.89 -12.81
C GLU A 374 -7.99 -10.24 -13.30
N TRP A 375 -7.89 -11.24 -14.18
CA TRP A 375 -6.69 -11.43 -15.00
C TRP A 375 -6.80 -10.52 -16.21
N LEU A 376 -5.93 -9.53 -16.34
CA LEU A 376 -6.01 -8.49 -17.37
C LEU A 376 -4.70 -8.32 -18.12
N THR A 377 -4.75 -8.16 -19.44
CA THR A 377 -3.60 -7.77 -20.26
C THR A 377 -3.61 -6.24 -20.45
N PRO A 378 -2.64 -5.48 -19.92
CA PRO A 378 -2.75 -4.02 -19.91
C PRO A 378 -2.77 -3.34 -21.29
N SER A 379 -2.23 -3.97 -22.33
CA SER A 379 -2.35 -3.51 -23.71
C SER A 379 -3.72 -3.82 -24.36
N ASN A 380 -4.51 -4.73 -23.78
CA ASN A 380 -5.80 -5.15 -24.31
C ASN A 380 -6.93 -4.25 -23.83
N LYS A 381 -7.18 -3.16 -24.57
CA LYS A 381 -8.21 -2.18 -24.22
C LYS A 381 -9.61 -2.76 -24.10
N GLU A 382 -9.98 -3.76 -24.90
CA GLU A 382 -11.31 -4.38 -24.85
C GLU A 382 -11.51 -5.11 -23.51
N GLU A 383 -10.50 -5.84 -23.05
CA GLU A 383 -10.49 -6.53 -21.76
C GLU A 383 -10.60 -5.52 -20.60
N LEU A 384 -9.86 -4.42 -20.65
CA LEU A 384 -9.94 -3.35 -19.64
C LEU A 384 -11.32 -2.67 -19.64
N ASP A 385 -11.87 -2.37 -20.81
CA ASP A 385 -13.19 -1.75 -20.93
C ASP A 385 -14.30 -2.69 -20.42
N GLN A 386 -14.18 -4.00 -20.69
CA GLN A 386 -15.09 -5.04 -20.19
C GLN A 386 -15.00 -5.18 -18.66
N ALA A 387 -13.79 -5.19 -18.09
CA ALA A 387 -13.59 -5.29 -16.64
C ALA A 387 -14.22 -4.10 -15.89
N ASN A 388 -14.07 -2.88 -16.44
CA ASN A 388 -14.77 -1.69 -15.94
C ASN A 388 -16.30 -1.84 -16.06
N ALA A 389 -16.79 -2.30 -17.22
CA ALA A 389 -18.23 -2.42 -17.49
C ALA A 389 -18.93 -3.39 -16.53
N VAL A 390 -18.32 -4.55 -16.25
CA VAL A 390 -18.84 -5.55 -15.29
C VAL A 390 -19.04 -4.95 -13.89
N ARG A 391 -18.16 -4.03 -13.48
CA ARG A 391 -18.18 -3.36 -12.17
C ARG A 391 -18.86 -1.99 -12.18
N ALA A 392 -19.46 -1.61 -13.32
CA ALA A 392 -20.08 -0.30 -13.55
C ALA A 392 -19.15 0.89 -13.24
N ILE A 393 -17.86 0.75 -13.53
CA ILE A 393 -16.87 1.82 -13.39
C ILE A 393 -16.96 2.75 -14.60
N ASP A 394 -17.17 4.04 -14.35
CA ASP A 394 -17.08 5.06 -15.41
C ASP A 394 -15.66 5.06 -16.00
N THR A 395 -15.56 4.92 -17.32
CA THR A 395 -14.29 4.95 -18.06
C THR A 395 -13.43 6.18 -17.75
N GLN A 396 -14.03 7.33 -17.42
CA GLN A 396 -13.28 8.54 -17.02
C GLN A 396 -12.69 8.44 -15.60
N LYS A 397 -13.25 7.57 -14.77
CA LYS A 397 -12.77 7.30 -13.41
C LYS A 397 -11.88 6.06 -13.34
N SER A 398 -11.86 5.24 -14.39
CA SER A 398 -11.07 4.02 -14.45
C SER A 398 -9.59 4.29 -14.18
N ARG A 399 -8.98 3.40 -13.39
CA ARG A 399 -7.55 3.42 -13.08
C ARG A 399 -6.76 2.42 -13.90
N LEU A 400 -7.45 1.57 -14.68
CA LEU A 400 -6.84 0.51 -15.48
C LEU A 400 -5.86 1.03 -16.55
N GLY A 401 -5.98 2.29 -16.98
CA GLY A 401 -5.00 2.92 -17.88
C GLY A 401 -3.61 3.16 -17.27
N ASN A 402 -3.43 2.92 -15.97
CA ASN A 402 -2.19 3.18 -15.24
C ASN A 402 -1.51 1.91 -14.68
N VAL A 403 -2.02 0.70 -14.98
CA VAL A 403 -1.73 -0.57 -14.27
C VAL A 403 -0.24 -0.94 -14.16
N LEU A 404 0.62 -0.33 -14.97
CA LEU A 404 2.04 -0.69 -15.05
C LEU A 404 3.03 0.46 -14.99
N LYS A 405 2.62 1.67 -14.60
CA LYS A 405 3.55 2.82 -14.62
C LYS A 405 4.81 2.60 -13.80
N ASP A 406 4.71 1.86 -12.70
CA ASP A 406 5.80 1.54 -11.79
C ASP A 406 6.60 0.28 -12.20
N VAL A 407 6.00 -0.66 -12.93
CA VAL A 407 6.69 -1.89 -13.37
C VAL A 407 7.27 -1.83 -14.77
N ALA A 408 6.83 -0.90 -15.62
CA ALA A 408 7.30 -0.77 -17.00
C ALA A 408 8.82 -0.56 -17.13
N GLY A 409 9.46 0.02 -16.12
CA GLY A 409 10.92 0.21 -16.06
C GLY A 409 11.71 -0.98 -15.50
N THR A 410 11.02 -2.03 -15.05
CA THR A 410 11.68 -3.21 -14.48
C THR A 410 12.06 -4.22 -15.57
N VAL A 411 12.83 -5.25 -15.20
CA VAL A 411 13.21 -6.33 -16.12
C VAL A 411 11.94 -6.98 -16.72
N PRO A 412 11.81 -7.11 -18.06
CA PRO A 412 10.62 -7.65 -18.71
C PRO A 412 10.27 -9.09 -18.27
N PRO A 413 9.02 -9.56 -18.44
CA PRO A 413 8.55 -10.86 -17.95
C PRO A 413 9.46 -12.03 -18.38
N PHE A 414 9.69 -12.19 -19.69
CA PHE A 414 10.43 -13.34 -20.23
C PHE A 414 11.94 -13.11 -20.38
N TRP A 415 12.48 -12.04 -19.79
CA TRP A 415 13.92 -11.82 -19.84
C TRP A 415 14.65 -12.89 -18.99
N THR A 416 15.65 -13.51 -19.61
CA THR A 416 16.56 -14.47 -18.96
C THR A 416 18.01 -14.19 -19.38
N PHE A 417 18.98 -14.61 -18.56
CA PHE A 417 20.40 -14.47 -18.87
C PHE A 417 20.79 -15.28 -20.12
N GLU A 418 20.35 -16.53 -20.19
CA GLU A 418 20.55 -17.40 -21.35
C GLU A 418 19.56 -17.09 -22.49
N ARG A 419 19.97 -17.31 -23.75
CA ARG A 419 19.03 -17.22 -24.88
C ARG A 419 18.23 -18.52 -25.03
N LYS A 420 17.12 -18.62 -24.30
CA LYS A 420 16.08 -19.66 -24.46
C LYS A 420 15.02 -19.22 -25.47
N PRO A 421 14.28 -20.15 -26.11
CA PRO A 421 13.14 -19.84 -26.99
C PRO A 421 11.92 -19.38 -26.17
N LEU A 422 11.99 -18.16 -25.63
CA LEU A 422 10.94 -17.51 -24.84
C LEU A 422 10.40 -16.27 -25.58
N PRO A 423 9.18 -15.78 -25.26
CA PRO A 423 8.61 -14.55 -25.81
C PRO A 423 9.29 -13.26 -25.30
N ARG A 424 10.60 -13.13 -25.52
CA ARG A 424 11.47 -12.09 -24.91
C ARG A 424 11.16 -10.67 -25.37
N GLU A 425 10.46 -10.53 -26.48
CA GLU A 425 9.96 -9.25 -27.02
C GLU A 425 8.79 -8.70 -26.22
N GLN A 426 8.08 -9.54 -25.46
CA GLN A 426 6.96 -9.11 -24.64
C GLN A 426 7.45 -8.29 -23.44
N THR A 427 6.72 -7.22 -23.18
CA THR A 427 6.86 -6.36 -22.02
C THR A 427 5.78 -6.67 -21.00
N TRP A 428 5.80 -6.00 -19.85
CA TRP A 428 4.75 -6.15 -18.84
C TRP A 428 3.34 -5.81 -19.37
N SER A 429 3.22 -4.96 -20.41
CA SER A 429 1.91 -4.64 -21.00
C SER A 429 1.30 -5.76 -21.83
N ASP A 430 2.10 -6.75 -22.21
CA ASP A 430 1.72 -7.75 -23.20
C ASP A 430 1.31 -9.07 -22.53
N VAL A 431 1.48 -9.19 -21.22
CA VAL A 431 1.13 -10.37 -20.43
C VAL A 431 -0.11 -10.14 -19.57
N SER A 432 -0.88 -11.21 -19.33
CA SER A 432 -2.01 -11.18 -18.41
C SER A 432 -1.53 -11.15 -16.96
N LEU A 433 -2.05 -10.20 -16.18
CA LEU A 433 -1.72 -9.99 -14.78
C LEU A 433 -2.99 -10.00 -13.94
N PHE A 434 -2.97 -10.73 -12.84
CA PHE A 434 -3.95 -10.59 -11.78
C PHE A 434 -3.90 -9.16 -11.25
N THR A 435 -5.01 -8.44 -11.38
CA THR A 435 -5.09 -6.98 -11.21
C THR A 435 -6.34 -6.63 -10.42
N ASP A 436 -6.22 -5.77 -9.42
CA ASP A 436 -7.36 -5.13 -8.77
C ASP A 436 -7.93 -4.06 -9.70
N VAL A 437 -9.19 -4.24 -10.10
CA VAL A 437 -9.86 -3.43 -11.13
C VAL A 437 -10.16 -2.01 -10.64
N TRP A 438 -10.41 -1.85 -9.34
CA TRP A 438 -10.79 -0.57 -8.75
C TRP A 438 -9.60 0.35 -8.54
N THR A 439 -8.48 -0.21 -8.07
CA THR A 439 -7.23 0.51 -7.90
C THR A 439 -6.46 0.62 -9.22
N GLY A 440 -6.66 -0.34 -10.13
CA GLY A 440 -5.86 -0.52 -11.32
C GLY A 440 -4.42 -0.90 -11.00
N ILE A 441 -4.20 -1.74 -9.99
CA ILE A 441 -2.87 -2.16 -9.56
C ILE A 441 -2.78 -3.69 -9.67
N ALA A 442 -1.71 -4.17 -10.32
CA ALA A 442 -1.32 -5.57 -10.28
C ALA A 442 -0.45 -5.81 -9.03
N PRO A 443 -0.86 -6.64 -8.04
CA PRO A 443 -0.01 -7.00 -6.90
C PRO A 443 1.26 -7.73 -7.33
N ALA A 444 2.32 -7.58 -6.54
CA ALA A 444 3.53 -8.37 -6.72
C ALA A 444 3.38 -9.80 -6.18
N VAL A 445 2.60 -9.96 -5.11
CA VAL A 445 2.31 -11.23 -4.44
C VAL A 445 0.79 -11.40 -4.34
N ILE A 446 0.30 -12.55 -4.79
CA ILE A 446 -1.11 -12.92 -4.70
C ILE A 446 -1.26 -13.92 -3.54
N HIS A 447 -2.08 -13.59 -2.55
CA HIS A 447 -2.38 -14.45 -1.41
C HIS A 447 -3.80 -15.01 -1.56
N HIS A 448 -3.89 -16.25 -2.01
CA HIS A 448 -5.11 -16.98 -2.35
C HIS A 448 -5.85 -17.56 -1.13
N ASN A 449 -6.22 -16.70 -0.18
CA ASN A 449 -6.93 -17.09 1.04
C ASN A 449 -8.47 -16.93 0.96
N ALA A 450 -9.01 -16.54 -0.19
CA ALA A 450 -10.43 -16.58 -0.47
C ALA A 450 -11.02 -17.98 -0.21
N HIS A 451 -12.13 -18.01 0.51
CA HIS A 451 -12.78 -19.25 0.94
C HIS A 451 -14.28 -19.30 0.63
N ARG A 452 -14.88 -18.17 0.25
CA ARG A 452 -16.28 -18.08 -0.18
C ARG A 452 -16.50 -18.95 -1.42
N ASP A 453 -17.67 -19.58 -1.54
CA ASP A 453 -18.11 -20.32 -2.74
C ASP A 453 -17.11 -21.36 -3.28
N GLY A 454 -16.30 -21.97 -2.40
CA GLY A 454 -15.29 -22.97 -2.80
C GLY A 454 -14.03 -22.38 -3.44
N MET A 455 -13.83 -21.06 -3.40
CA MET A 455 -12.73 -20.35 -4.06
C MET A 455 -11.30 -20.77 -3.63
N ARG A 456 -11.16 -21.62 -2.61
CA ARG A 456 -9.88 -22.27 -2.30
C ARG A 456 -9.34 -23.11 -3.47
N SER A 457 -10.21 -23.63 -4.35
CA SER A 457 -9.82 -24.40 -5.54
C SER A 457 -9.16 -23.54 -6.63
N LEU A 458 -9.32 -22.21 -6.57
CA LEU A 458 -8.70 -21.31 -7.53
C LEU A 458 -7.17 -21.35 -7.51
N ARG A 459 -6.57 -21.82 -6.42
CA ARG A 459 -5.12 -22.13 -6.31
C ARG A 459 -4.65 -23.26 -7.24
N GLU A 460 -5.57 -24.01 -7.80
CA GLU A 460 -5.29 -25.05 -8.78
C GLU A 460 -5.85 -24.63 -10.14
N GLU A 461 -7.10 -24.15 -10.17
CA GLU A 461 -7.78 -23.78 -11.42
C GLU A 461 -7.17 -22.57 -12.14
N TRP A 462 -6.65 -21.58 -11.41
CA TRP A 462 -6.05 -20.38 -12.02
C TRP A 462 -4.56 -20.48 -12.27
N TRP A 463 -3.92 -21.60 -11.93
CA TRP A 463 -2.47 -21.70 -12.08
C TRP A 463 -2.03 -21.50 -13.54
N ASP A 464 -2.78 -22.02 -14.52
CA ASP A 464 -2.51 -21.81 -15.96
C ASP A 464 -2.64 -20.35 -16.42
N ARG A 465 -3.22 -19.47 -15.60
CA ARG A 465 -3.42 -18.06 -15.95
C ARG A 465 -2.21 -17.18 -15.65
N ILE A 466 -1.29 -17.64 -14.78
CA ILE A 466 -0.10 -16.86 -14.49
C ILE A 466 0.82 -16.82 -15.71
N TRP A 467 1.30 -15.64 -16.07
CA TRP A 467 1.93 -15.38 -17.37
C TRP A 467 3.13 -16.27 -17.71
N PHE A 468 3.83 -16.81 -16.71
CA PHE A 468 4.98 -17.68 -16.91
C PHE A 468 4.65 -19.17 -16.99
N GLN A 469 3.40 -19.58 -16.72
CA GLN A 469 3.06 -20.99 -16.48
C GLN A 469 3.46 -21.91 -17.64
N GLU A 470 3.09 -21.53 -18.87
CA GLU A 470 3.42 -22.28 -20.09
C GLU A 470 4.94 -22.44 -20.31
N HIS A 471 5.74 -21.56 -19.71
CA HIS A 471 7.19 -21.53 -19.84
C HIS A 471 7.92 -21.81 -18.53
N ALA A 472 7.21 -22.29 -17.50
CA ALA A 472 7.70 -22.30 -16.13
C ALA A 472 8.99 -23.12 -15.98
N ARG A 473 9.08 -24.29 -16.63
CA ARG A 473 10.28 -25.12 -16.62
C ARG A 473 11.49 -24.39 -17.21
N SER A 474 11.34 -23.83 -18.41
CA SER A 474 12.43 -23.12 -19.11
C SER A 474 12.87 -21.86 -18.37
N LEU A 475 11.94 -21.15 -17.73
CA LEU A 475 12.23 -19.97 -16.92
C LEU A 475 12.93 -20.35 -15.61
N TYR A 476 12.50 -21.44 -14.96
CA TYR A 476 13.14 -21.92 -13.74
C TYR A 476 14.55 -22.46 -14.01
N ASP A 477 14.75 -23.25 -15.08
CA ASP A 477 16.08 -23.67 -15.54
C ASP A 477 17.02 -22.47 -15.77
N SER A 478 16.48 -21.39 -16.36
CA SER A 478 17.25 -20.15 -16.58
C SER A 478 17.59 -19.44 -15.28
N HIS A 479 16.76 -19.54 -14.24
CA HIS A 479 17.04 -18.99 -12.92
C HIS A 479 18.23 -19.69 -12.27
N ILE A 480 18.29 -21.02 -12.35
CA ILE A 480 19.36 -21.86 -11.79
C ILE A 480 20.75 -21.37 -12.23
N VAL A 481 20.93 -21.11 -13.53
CA VAL A 481 22.24 -20.74 -14.09
C VAL A 481 22.46 -19.23 -14.20
N ALA A 482 21.50 -18.41 -13.77
CA ALA A 482 21.66 -16.96 -13.81
C ALA A 482 22.80 -16.52 -12.87
N PRO A 483 23.62 -15.54 -13.25
CA PRO A 483 24.71 -15.06 -12.40
C PRO A 483 24.17 -14.44 -11.10
N LEU A 484 25.00 -14.48 -10.05
CA LEU A 484 24.73 -13.75 -8.82
C LEU A 484 24.79 -12.25 -9.09
N GLY A 485 23.82 -11.52 -8.55
CA GLY A 485 23.68 -10.09 -8.70
C GLY A 485 22.63 -9.54 -7.74
N PRO A 486 22.49 -8.20 -7.65
CA PRO A 486 21.45 -7.60 -6.85
C PRO A 486 20.07 -8.03 -7.37
N VAL A 487 19.17 -8.41 -6.47
CA VAL A 487 17.76 -8.73 -6.80
C VAL A 487 16.97 -7.46 -7.12
N ALA A 488 17.41 -6.31 -6.60
CA ALA A 488 16.82 -4.99 -6.84
C ALA A 488 17.79 -3.85 -6.46
N ILE A 489 17.53 -2.66 -6.99
CA ILE A 489 18.18 -1.39 -6.59
C ILE A 489 17.06 -0.43 -6.21
N SER A 490 16.85 -0.20 -4.92
CA SER A 490 15.73 0.58 -4.42
C SER A 490 16.06 1.25 -3.08
N GLY A 491 15.43 2.37 -2.79
CA GLY A 491 15.70 3.14 -1.57
C GLY A 491 17.15 3.64 -1.47
N GLY A 492 17.81 3.90 -2.61
CA GLY A 492 19.22 4.33 -2.66
C GLY A 492 20.25 3.22 -2.44
N ARG A 493 19.82 1.95 -2.33
CA ARG A 493 20.67 0.81 -1.95
C ARG A 493 20.51 -0.38 -2.90
N GLN A 494 21.57 -1.16 -3.07
CA GLN A 494 21.51 -2.46 -3.73
C GLN A 494 21.05 -3.54 -2.75
N TRP A 495 20.09 -4.36 -3.18
CA TRP A 495 19.55 -5.47 -2.39
C TRP A 495 20.00 -6.79 -2.98
N TRP A 496 20.58 -7.66 -2.17
CA TRP A 496 21.15 -8.95 -2.56
C TRP A 496 20.39 -10.10 -1.90
N SER A 497 20.51 -11.29 -2.51
CA SER A 497 20.12 -12.52 -1.83
C SER A 497 21.14 -12.86 -0.75
N PRO A 498 20.71 -13.26 0.47
CA PRO A 498 21.61 -13.81 1.48
C PRO A 498 22.07 -15.24 1.13
N GLU A 499 21.40 -15.88 0.17
CA GLU A 499 21.68 -17.22 -0.30
C GLU A 499 22.25 -17.18 -1.73
N ASP A 500 23.44 -17.75 -1.91
CA ASP A 500 24.07 -17.91 -3.22
C ASP A 500 23.51 -19.13 -3.99
N TRP A 501 22.91 -20.08 -3.28
CA TRP A 501 22.40 -21.33 -3.84
C TRP A 501 21.01 -21.13 -4.42
N LYS A 502 20.70 -21.85 -5.50
CA LYS A 502 19.41 -21.81 -6.22
C LYS A 502 18.85 -23.22 -6.40
N GLY A 503 17.59 -23.29 -6.82
CA GLY A 503 16.94 -24.57 -7.11
C GLY A 503 16.55 -25.37 -5.87
N GLY A 504 16.10 -24.67 -4.83
CA GLY A 504 15.73 -25.28 -3.56
C GLY A 504 15.43 -24.23 -2.51
N ALA A 505 15.58 -24.62 -1.26
CA ALA A 505 15.36 -23.73 -0.13
C ALA A 505 16.32 -24.03 1.02
N ARG A 506 16.62 -23.01 1.81
CA ARG A 506 17.33 -23.16 3.09
C ARG A 506 16.33 -23.67 4.15
N VAL A 507 16.75 -24.62 4.97
CA VAL A 507 15.97 -25.17 6.09
C VAL A 507 16.80 -25.14 7.36
N ASP A 508 16.15 -25.31 8.50
CA ASP A 508 16.87 -25.59 9.74
C ASP A 508 17.63 -26.93 9.63
N PRO A 509 18.77 -27.10 10.34
CA PRO A 509 19.57 -28.31 10.26
C PRO A 509 18.73 -29.57 10.48
N GLN A 510 18.72 -30.47 9.49
CA GLN A 510 17.91 -31.68 9.54
C GLN A 510 18.45 -32.66 10.60
N PRO A 511 17.61 -33.25 11.48
CA PRO A 511 18.09 -34.05 12.61
C PRO A 511 18.97 -35.26 12.25
N LEU A 512 18.81 -35.82 11.04
CA LEU A 512 19.52 -37.04 10.62
C LEU A 512 20.75 -36.76 9.74
N THR A 513 20.68 -35.74 8.89
CA THR A 513 21.74 -35.45 7.91
C THR A 513 22.54 -34.20 8.25
N ASN A 514 22.01 -33.34 9.12
CA ASN A 514 22.50 -31.99 9.40
C ASN A 514 22.53 -31.10 8.14
N ASP A 515 21.86 -31.51 7.06
CA ASP A 515 21.71 -30.70 5.86
C ASP A 515 20.86 -29.47 6.19
N THR A 516 21.24 -28.36 5.59
CA THR A 516 20.55 -27.08 5.74
C THR A 516 19.94 -26.63 4.42
N TRP A 517 20.12 -27.41 3.34
CA TRP A 517 19.56 -27.13 2.03
C TRP A 517 18.71 -28.30 1.60
N ILE A 518 17.51 -28.02 1.13
CA ILE A 518 16.65 -29.00 0.48
C ILE A 518 16.54 -28.63 -1.00
N ARG A 519 16.83 -29.59 -1.88
CA ARG A 519 16.69 -29.37 -3.33
C ARG A 519 15.22 -29.27 -3.71
N TYR A 520 14.91 -28.53 -4.77
CA TYR A 520 13.53 -28.36 -5.23
C TYR A 520 12.88 -29.71 -5.51
N GLU A 521 13.59 -30.62 -6.16
CA GLU A 521 13.09 -31.96 -6.47
C GLU A 521 12.97 -32.88 -5.25
N GLU A 522 13.66 -32.60 -4.14
CA GLU A 522 13.45 -33.34 -2.88
C GLU A 522 12.17 -32.85 -2.18
N MET A 523 11.90 -31.55 -2.29
CA MET A 523 10.70 -30.91 -1.74
C MET A 523 9.44 -31.19 -2.59
N CYS A 524 9.59 -31.35 -3.91
CA CYS A 524 8.50 -31.29 -4.88
C CYS A 524 8.31 -32.55 -5.74
N ASP A 525 9.02 -33.64 -5.44
CA ASP A 525 8.90 -34.91 -6.16
C ASP A 525 7.43 -35.36 -6.26
N GLY A 526 6.97 -35.62 -7.48
CA GLY A 526 5.61 -36.09 -7.76
C GLY A 526 4.56 -34.98 -7.89
N THR A 527 4.95 -33.70 -7.84
CA THR A 527 4.03 -32.56 -8.03
C THR A 527 4.16 -31.91 -9.41
N GLU A 528 5.09 -32.36 -10.25
CA GLU A 528 5.49 -31.68 -11.48
C GLU A 528 4.38 -31.58 -12.53
N ASP A 529 3.51 -32.59 -12.60
CA ASP A 529 2.35 -32.58 -13.48
C ASP A 529 1.38 -31.45 -13.13
N GLU A 530 1.31 -31.05 -11.85
CA GLU A 530 0.48 -29.93 -11.39
C GLU A 530 1.22 -28.60 -11.43
N VAL A 531 2.52 -28.60 -11.15
CA VAL A 531 3.33 -27.37 -11.02
C VAL A 531 3.78 -26.86 -12.40
N PHE A 532 4.29 -27.73 -13.28
CA PHE A 532 4.76 -27.34 -14.61
C PHE A 532 3.70 -27.53 -15.70
N ARG A 533 2.81 -28.52 -15.56
CA ARG A 533 1.75 -28.88 -16.53
C ARG A 533 2.22 -28.98 -17.99
N ASP A 534 3.49 -29.35 -18.19
CA ASP A 534 4.14 -29.41 -19.50
C ASP A 534 4.32 -30.84 -20.02
N GLY A 535 3.93 -31.85 -19.24
CA GLY A 535 4.15 -33.27 -19.55
C GLY A 535 5.62 -33.68 -19.58
N GLY A 536 6.52 -32.83 -19.06
CA GLY A 536 7.97 -33.07 -19.02
C GLY A 536 8.42 -34.04 -17.93
N GLY A 537 7.50 -34.48 -17.06
CA GLY A 537 7.79 -35.35 -15.94
C GLY A 537 8.62 -34.66 -14.84
N PRO A 538 9.33 -35.44 -14.00
CA PRO A 538 10.09 -34.91 -12.88
C PRO A 538 11.08 -33.83 -13.28
N TRP A 539 11.20 -32.78 -12.48
CA TRP A 539 12.24 -31.77 -12.63
C TRP A 539 13.43 -32.17 -11.77
N ARG A 540 14.66 -31.96 -12.27
CA ARG A 540 15.89 -32.28 -11.54
C ARG A 540 16.86 -31.13 -11.69
N LEU A 541 17.45 -30.70 -10.57
CA LEU A 541 18.51 -29.71 -10.58
C LEU A 541 19.72 -30.29 -11.35
N PRO A 542 20.30 -29.54 -12.31
CA PRO A 542 21.47 -30.01 -13.06
C PRO A 542 22.62 -30.41 -12.15
N ASP A 543 23.32 -31.50 -12.49
CA ASP A 543 24.41 -32.07 -11.68
C ASP A 543 25.64 -31.14 -11.54
N ASP A 544 25.74 -30.13 -12.40
CA ASP A 544 26.83 -29.15 -12.46
C ASP A 544 26.53 -27.83 -11.71
N HIS A 545 25.39 -27.74 -11.01
CA HIS A 545 24.98 -26.58 -10.20
C HIS A 545 25.52 -26.61 -8.77
#